data_AF-A0A9W7LB75-F1
#
_entry.id   AF-A0A9W7LB75-F1
#
_cell.length_a   1.000
_cell.length_b   1.000
_cell.length_c   1.000
_cell.angle_alpha   90.00
_cell.angle_beta   90.00
_cell.angle_gamma   90.00
#
_symmetry.space_group_name_H-M   'P 1'
#
loop_
_entity.id
_entity.type
_entity.pdbx_description
1 polymer ?
#
loop_
_entity_poly.entity_id
_entity_poly.type
_entity_poly.pdbx_seq_one_letter_code
_entity_poly.pdbx_strand_id
1 'polypeptide(L)'
;MSVAAWPINDKVDYGGDMGNLVRGITKLLFTAKHIKTNSGIPRCKLELLQYADAGGHIPVSLVNRNMPYALSTIKAVSDTFAKDDLVDRNALKYLANVIKNEAQHYTDKEKVAIRKGKEFYEKCKVDKNFDDLKSPDERVTMKLVHIDGASSGTGYATTVVDASAEECAANIIVGLDSREKVEKAKKKAITFLKVIKVNPHTNYYVTTRELGLPGLVPRDNRSQHIWLKQEDGKVIIDQADTQDLKETFPVKAGNVLLDFHGVWFFEPLEPIGDVPQTSVTFTIKADLGGVIFSSIMNKIAPRFLAQVSDLRKKFDRSKDIEIFKRQQIIAKFEEIAIEKAPGIENHFEEIDGAQEISSGLSGTTMIKAEKGMGWGKTSITVRASYKEVAAFIWSLKSGVESQLVINRVNNNTLVITIEDKGHLTAVSFSEAGQIKTDVEMMTRQVGLGRAASKQSVIKHLGLAFDAARYFDNLLNSTEAGEQDGRRFGEQLMERVKRRNVGDSKLEVVREFIAANRALREITEQHGFMTTLLYALMSGHINLLKCKKS
;
A
#
# COMPACT_ATOMS: atom_id res chain seq x y z
N MET A 1 -0.73 -39.04 2.51
CA MET A 1 -0.38 -39.75 1.27
C MET A 1 1.13 -39.99 1.28
N SER A 2 1.58 -41.14 0.80
CA SER A 2 3.00 -41.46 0.64
C SER A 2 3.22 -42.04 -0.75
N VAL A 3 4.29 -41.62 -1.41
CA VAL A 3 4.72 -42.12 -2.73
C VAL A 3 6.16 -42.59 -2.59
N ALA A 4 6.43 -43.82 -3.00
CA ALA A 4 7.77 -44.37 -3.02
C ALA A 4 8.23 -44.62 -4.46
N ALA A 5 9.48 -44.30 -4.76
CA ALA A 5 10.14 -44.72 -5.99
C ALA A 5 11.25 -45.70 -5.64
N TRP A 6 11.30 -46.83 -6.35
CA TRP A 6 12.27 -47.89 -6.14
C TRP A 6 12.89 -48.29 -7.49
N PRO A 7 14.19 -48.64 -7.54
CA PRO A 7 14.80 -49.14 -8.76
C PRO A 7 14.14 -50.47 -9.17
N ILE A 8 13.82 -50.60 -10.45
CA ILE A 8 13.51 -51.91 -11.05
C ILE A 8 14.80 -52.69 -11.22
N ASN A 9 14.81 -54.00 -10.97
CA ASN A 9 16.00 -54.84 -11.10
C ASN A 9 16.26 -55.32 -12.54
N ASP A 10 15.36 -54.99 -13.46
CA ASP A 10 15.36 -55.52 -14.82
C ASP A 10 16.52 -54.99 -15.66
N LYS A 11 16.90 -55.78 -16.67
CA LYS A 11 17.86 -55.38 -17.69
C LYS A 11 17.15 -54.46 -18.67
N VAL A 12 17.39 -53.15 -18.52
CA VAL A 12 16.82 -52.13 -19.40
C VAL A 12 17.67 -52.04 -20.67
N ASP A 13 17.08 -52.34 -21.82
CA ASP A 13 17.68 -52.06 -23.12
C ASP A 13 17.40 -50.58 -23.47
N TYR A 14 18.46 -49.79 -23.53
CA TYR A 14 18.37 -48.36 -23.83
C TYR A 14 18.54 -48.05 -25.33
N GLY A 15 18.67 -49.07 -26.19
CA GLY A 15 18.80 -48.93 -27.63
C GLY A 15 20.12 -48.30 -28.07
N GLY A 16 21.10 -49.15 -28.45
CA GLY A 16 22.37 -48.72 -29.06
C GLY A 16 23.62 -48.91 -28.18
N ASP A 17 24.79 -48.67 -28.77
CA ASP A 17 26.11 -48.87 -28.16
C ASP A 17 26.52 -47.68 -27.29
N MET A 18 25.97 -47.62 -26.07
CA MET A 18 26.24 -46.54 -25.10
C MET A 18 27.54 -46.73 -24.28
N GLY A 19 28.41 -47.65 -24.68
CA GLY A 19 29.68 -47.92 -24.00
C GLY A 19 29.51 -48.48 -22.57
N ASN A 20 30.53 -48.29 -21.73
CA ASN A 20 30.56 -48.80 -20.35
C ASN A 20 29.66 -47.96 -19.43
N LEU A 21 28.44 -48.42 -19.20
CA LEU A 21 27.51 -47.81 -18.26
C LEU A 21 27.71 -48.37 -16.85
N VAL A 22 27.74 -47.48 -15.86
CA VAL A 22 27.69 -47.84 -14.43
C VAL A 22 26.26 -47.63 -13.94
N ARG A 23 25.69 -48.66 -13.31
CA ARG A 23 24.33 -48.60 -12.79
C ARG A 23 24.29 -47.79 -11.49
N GLY A 24 23.56 -46.68 -11.51
CA GLY A 24 23.14 -45.98 -10.31
C GLY A 24 21.82 -46.53 -9.74
N ILE A 25 21.66 -46.39 -8.43
CA ILE A 25 20.45 -46.73 -7.67
C ILE A 25 19.95 -45.47 -6.97
N THR A 26 18.68 -45.12 -7.20
CA THR A 26 18.00 -44.07 -6.44
C THR A 26 16.72 -44.64 -5.83
N LYS A 27 16.49 -44.37 -4.54
CA LYS A 27 15.26 -44.68 -3.83
C LYS A 27 14.70 -43.39 -3.24
N LEU A 28 13.39 -43.19 -3.37
CA LEU A 28 12.71 -41.99 -2.89
C LEU A 28 11.52 -42.39 -2.05
N LEU A 29 11.31 -41.69 -0.94
CA LEU A 29 10.06 -41.71 -0.19
C LEU A 29 9.59 -40.26 0.00
N PHE A 30 8.48 -39.93 -0.65
CA PHE A 30 7.80 -38.67 -0.50
C PHE A 30 6.57 -38.88 0.38
N THR A 31 6.41 -38.08 1.43
CA THR A 31 5.21 -38.11 2.28
C THR A 31 4.57 -36.74 2.38
N ALA A 32 3.24 -36.74 2.37
CA ALA A 32 2.38 -35.58 2.48
C ALA A 32 1.37 -35.82 3.60
N LYS A 33 1.45 -35.02 4.67
CA LYS A 33 0.58 -35.11 5.86
C LYS A 33 -0.23 -33.84 6.04
N HIS A 34 -1.56 -33.96 6.13
CA HIS A 34 -2.44 -32.83 6.43
C HIS A 34 -2.13 -32.24 7.81
N ILE A 35 -2.08 -30.92 7.91
CA ILE A 35 -1.93 -30.16 9.15
C ILE A 35 -3.27 -29.48 9.41
N LYS A 36 -3.93 -29.82 10.54
CA LYS A 36 -5.12 -29.09 10.99
C LYS A 36 -4.72 -27.65 11.29
N THR A 37 -5.48 -26.70 10.75
CA THR A 37 -5.31 -25.27 11.00
C THR A 37 -6.63 -24.68 11.45
N ASN A 38 -6.57 -23.71 12.37
CA ASN A 38 -7.74 -22.95 12.79
C ASN A 38 -8.13 -21.87 11.75
N SER A 39 -7.33 -21.69 10.69
CA SER A 39 -7.49 -20.64 9.68
C SER A 39 -8.31 -21.07 8.46
N GLY A 40 -8.82 -22.31 8.43
CA GLY A 40 -9.59 -22.86 7.31
C GLY A 40 -8.78 -23.10 6.02
N ILE A 41 -7.47 -22.84 6.02
CA ILE A 41 -6.59 -23.09 4.86
C ILE A 41 -5.96 -24.48 5.03
N PRO A 42 -6.23 -25.42 4.11
CA PRO A 42 -5.57 -26.72 4.12
C PRO A 42 -4.06 -26.54 4.07
N ARG A 43 -3.34 -27.08 5.06
CA ARG A 43 -1.88 -27.12 5.07
C ARG A 43 -1.41 -28.56 5.00
N CYS A 44 -0.25 -28.76 4.40
CA CYS A 44 0.39 -30.05 4.31
C CYS A 44 1.86 -29.95 4.74
N LYS A 45 2.34 -30.92 5.51
CA LYS A 45 3.77 -31.17 5.72
C LYS A 45 4.26 -32.08 4.60
N LEU A 46 5.30 -31.65 3.90
CA LEU A 46 5.99 -32.47 2.89
C LEU A 46 7.33 -32.94 3.45
N GLU A 47 7.63 -34.22 3.30
CA GLU A 47 8.93 -34.81 3.66
C GLU A 47 9.41 -35.64 2.48
N LEU A 48 10.64 -35.37 2.00
CA LEU A 48 11.31 -36.19 0.99
C LEU A 48 12.54 -36.83 1.62
N LEU A 49 12.57 -38.16 1.61
CA LEU A 49 13.74 -38.95 1.93
C LEU A 49 14.29 -39.51 0.62
N GLN A 50 15.58 -39.25 0.36
CA GLN A 50 16.26 -39.72 -0.83
C GLN A 50 17.49 -40.53 -0.43
N TYR A 51 17.61 -41.72 -1.00
CA TYR A 51 18.83 -42.50 -1.04
C TYR A 51 19.34 -42.51 -2.48
N ALA A 52 20.61 -42.20 -2.67
CA ALA A 52 21.26 -42.24 -3.97
C ALA A 52 22.62 -42.93 -3.84
N ASP A 53 22.85 -43.91 -4.70
CA ASP A 53 24.12 -44.60 -4.91
C ASP A 53 24.41 -44.51 -6.41
N ALA A 54 25.39 -43.72 -6.80
CA ALA A 54 25.68 -43.48 -8.20
C ALA A 54 26.46 -44.65 -8.86
N GLY A 55 26.88 -45.66 -8.08
CA GLY A 55 27.76 -46.73 -8.53
C GLY A 55 29.19 -46.25 -8.84
N GLY A 56 30.12 -47.18 -8.97
CA GLY A 56 31.53 -46.87 -9.30
C GLY A 56 32.28 -46.11 -8.19
N HIS A 57 33.41 -45.49 -8.53
CA HIS A 57 34.27 -44.76 -7.58
C HIS A 57 34.03 -43.25 -7.64
N ILE A 58 32.94 -42.78 -7.01
CA ILE A 58 32.59 -41.36 -6.97
C ILE A 58 32.98 -40.74 -5.61
N PRO A 59 33.73 -39.62 -5.59
CA PRO A 59 34.06 -38.93 -4.34
C PRO A 59 32.82 -38.44 -3.59
N VAL A 60 32.79 -38.64 -2.27
CA VAL A 60 31.70 -38.18 -1.37
C VAL A 60 31.47 -36.66 -1.49
N SER A 61 32.52 -35.88 -1.71
CA SER A 61 32.42 -34.43 -1.90
C SER A 61 31.56 -34.04 -3.10
N LEU A 62 31.58 -34.82 -4.19
CA LEU A 62 30.78 -34.58 -5.39
C LEU A 62 29.31 -34.92 -5.16
N VAL A 63 29.04 -36.02 -4.46
CA VAL A 63 27.68 -36.42 -4.05
C VAL A 63 27.07 -35.35 -3.13
N ASN A 64 27.81 -34.92 -2.10
CA ASN A 64 27.35 -33.89 -1.17
C ASN A 64 27.08 -32.54 -1.85
N ARG A 65 27.87 -32.18 -2.87
CA ARG A 65 27.66 -30.94 -3.64
C ARG A 65 26.35 -30.97 -4.44
N ASN A 66 25.97 -32.14 -4.96
CA ASN A 66 24.80 -32.29 -5.83
C ASN A 66 23.50 -32.62 -5.07
N MET A 67 23.58 -33.15 -3.86
CA MET A 67 22.41 -33.49 -3.03
C MET A 67 21.45 -32.31 -2.78
N PRO A 68 21.90 -31.07 -2.49
CA PRO A 68 21.00 -29.92 -2.34
C PRO A 68 20.14 -29.66 -3.59
N TYR A 69 20.70 -29.89 -4.79
CA TYR A 69 19.96 -29.75 -6.04
C TYR A 69 18.85 -30.79 -6.15
N ALA A 70 19.13 -32.06 -5.83
CA ALA A 70 18.13 -33.13 -5.84
C ALA A 70 17.00 -32.91 -4.82
N LEU A 71 17.32 -32.34 -3.65
CA LEU A 71 16.33 -32.01 -2.62
C LEU A 71 15.57 -30.70 -2.89
N SER A 72 16.03 -29.88 -3.85
CA SER A 72 15.38 -28.59 -4.20
C SER A 72 13.96 -28.75 -4.71
N THR A 73 13.56 -29.95 -5.18
CA THR A 73 12.19 -30.27 -5.61
C THR A 73 11.16 -29.98 -4.51
N ILE A 74 11.48 -30.23 -3.23
CA ILE A 74 10.58 -29.87 -2.13
C ILE A 74 10.37 -28.37 -2.04
N LYS A 75 11.44 -27.60 -2.25
CA LYS A 75 11.35 -26.14 -2.28
C LYS A 75 10.49 -25.68 -3.46
N ALA A 76 10.70 -26.23 -4.65
CA ALA A 76 9.90 -25.88 -5.84
C ALA A 76 8.40 -26.16 -5.63
N VAL A 77 8.05 -27.30 -5.04
CA VAL A 77 6.65 -27.60 -4.68
C VAL A 77 6.14 -26.60 -3.63
N SER A 78 6.92 -26.31 -2.59
CA SER A 78 6.55 -25.34 -1.56
C SER A 78 6.29 -23.95 -2.14
N ASP A 79 7.17 -23.48 -3.04
CA ASP A 79 7.07 -22.18 -3.69
C ASP A 79 5.85 -22.13 -4.63
N THR A 80 5.57 -23.22 -5.35
CA THR A 80 4.44 -23.33 -6.29
C THR A 80 3.09 -23.22 -5.58
N PHE A 81 2.98 -23.80 -4.38
CA PHE A 81 1.76 -23.77 -3.58
C PHE A 81 1.79 -22.74 -2.45
N ALA A 82 2.74 -21.80 -2.47
CA ALA A 82 2.84 -20.75 -1.47
C ALA A 82 1.56 -19.89 -1.50
N LYS A 83 0.91 -19.78 -0.34
CA LYS A 83 -0.31 -18.97 -0.13
C LYS A 83 -0.12 -18.05 1.07
N ASP A 84 1.08 -17.51 1.22
CA ASP A 84 1.52 -16.80 2.41
C ASP A 84 0.62 -15.60 2.72
N ASP A 85 0.26 -14.80 1.71
CA ASP A 85 -0.66 -13.67 1.84
C ASP A 85 -2.05 -14.09 2.32
N LEU A 86 -2.57 -15.21 1.83
CA LEU A 86 -3.88 -15.72 2.23
C LEU A 86 -3.85 -16.21 3.69
N VAL A 87 -2.74 -16.86 4.09
CA VAL A 87 -2.56 -17.32 5.47
C VAL A 87 -2.48 -16.15 6.43
N ASP A 88 -1.68 -15.14 6.11
CA ASP A 88 -1.51 -13.96 6.95
C ASP A 88 -2.83 -13.16 7.03
N ARG A 89 -3.57 -13.03 5.92
CA ARG A 89 -4.91 -12.39 5.89
C ARG A 89 -5.93 -13.13 6.76
N ASN A 90 -5.97 -14.47 6.70
CA ASN A 90 -6.90 -15.24 7.52
C ASN A 90 -6.53 -15.20 9.01
N ALA A 91 -5.23 -15.18 9.33
CA ALA A 91 -4.77 -15.02 10.72
C ALA A 91 -5.19 -13.66 11.30
N LEU A 92 -5.06 -12.58 10.50
CA LEU A 92 -5.52 -11.25 10.89
C LEU A 92 -7.04 -11.22 11.13
N LYS A 93 -7.84 -11.73 10.18
CA LYS A 93 -9.30 -11.78 10.31
C LYS A 93 -9.75 -12.59 11.53
N TYR A 94 -9.11 -13.75 11.75
CA TYR A 94 -9.40 -14.58 12.91
C TYR A 94 -9.12 -13.84 14.21
N LEU A 95 -7.93 -13.23 14.36
CA LEU A 95 -7.58 -12.53 15.59
C LEU A 95 -8.44 -11.28 15.81
N ALA A 96 -8.76 -10.53 14.76
CA ALA A 96 -9.67 -9.39 14.86
C ALA A 96 -11.05 -9.83 15.38
N ASN A 97 -11.55 -10.98 14.91
CA ASN A 97 -12.80 -11.57 15.41
C ASN A 97 -12.71 -11.98 16.89
N VAL A 98 -11.60 -12.62 17.30
CA VAL A 98 -11.33 -12.98 18.70
C VAL A 98 -11.35 -11.74 19.59
N ILE A 99 -10.60 -10.70 19.23
CA ILE A 99 -10.55 -9.43 19.97
C ILE A 99 -11.94 -8.80 20.06
N LYS A 100 -12.73 -8.89 18.98
CA LYS A 100 -14.05 -8.26 18.92
C LYS A 100 -15.10 -8.96 19.77
N ASN A 101 -15.14 -10.29 19.72
CA ASN A 101 -16.31 -11.09 20.10
C ASN A 101 -16.07 -12.08 21.25
N GLU A 102 -14.82 -12.48 21.51
CA GLU A 102 -14.53 -13.50 22.53
C GLU A 102 -14.20 -12.88 23.88
N ALA A 103 -14.91 -13.30 24.94
CA ALA A 103 -14.59 -12.89 26.30
C ALA A 103 -13.21 -13.42 26.72
N GLN A 104 -12.37 -12.53 27.26
CA GLN A 104 -11.01 -12.86 27.70
C GLN A 104 -10.91 -12.76 29.23
N HIS A 105 -10.24 -13.72 29.84
CA HIS A 105 -9.97 -13.74 31.29
C HIS A 105 -8.52 -13.35 31.56
N TYR A 106 -8.34 -12.20 32.20
CA TYR A 106 -7.03 -11.66 32.52
C TYR A 106 -6.62 -11.99 33.95
N THR A 107 -5.38 -12.42 34.12
CA THR A 107 -4.73 -12.54 35.43
C THR A 107 -4.50 -11.16 36.05
N ASP A 108 -4.28 -11.11 37.37
CA ASP A 108 -3.98 -9.84 38.05
C ASP A 108 -2.66 -9.23 37.57
N LYS A 109 -1.66 -10.05 37.20
CA LYS A 109 -0.41 -9.59 36.57
C LYS A 109 -0.68 -8.89 35.24
N GLU A 110 -1.53 -9.46 34.38
CA GLU A 110 -1.90 -8.87 33.09
C GLU A 110 -2.69 -7.57 33.26
N LYS A 111 -3.65 -7.52 34.19
CA LYS A 111 -4.40 -6.29 34.51
C LYS A 111 -3.48 -5.17 34.98
N VAL A 112 -2.51 -5.47 35.85
CA VAL A 112 -1.52 -4.49 36.32
C VAL A 112 -0.64 -3.98 35.18
N ALA A 113 -0.21 -4.86 34.27
CA ALA A 113 0.58 -4.48 33.10
C ALA A 113 -0.18 -3.51 32.19
N ILE A 114 -1.41 -3.86 31.80
CA ILE A 114 -2.28 -3.00 30.99
C ILE A 114 -2.53 -1.64 31.66
N ARG A 115 -2.78 -1.62 32.98
CA ARG A 115 -2.96 -0.36 33.73
C ARG A 115 -1.71 0.53 33.64
N LYS A 116 -0.52 -0.04 33.87
CA LYS A 116 0.75 0.71 33.76
C LYS A 116 0.99 1.22 32.34
N GLY A 117 0.70 0.40 31.32
CA GLY A 117 0.75 0.82 29.93
C GLY A 117 -0.18 2.00 29.64
N LYS A 118 -1.41 1.95 30.13
CA LYS A 118 -2.37 3.04 29.99
C LYS A 118 -1.89 4.32 30.68
N GLU A 119 -1.41 4.25 31.91
CA GLU A 119 -0.83 5.39 32.64
C GLU A 119 0.34 6.02 31.88
N PHE A 120 1.21 5.19 31.30
CA PHE A 120 2.33 5.65 30.48
C PHE A 120 1.85 6.37 29.20
N TYR A 121 0.89 5.80 28.47
CA TYR A 121 0.27 6.43 27.30
C TYR A 121 -0.35 7.78 27.65
N GLU A 122 -1.18 7.86 28.68
CA GLU A 122 -1.87 9.10 29.06
C GLU A 122 -0.88 10.20 29.44
N LYS A 123 0.20 9.85 30.16
CA LYS A 123 1.27 10.78 30.48
C LYS A 123 1.91 11.34 29.20
N CYS A 124 2.27 10.50 28.24
CA CYS A 124 2.90 10.95 27.00
C CYS A 124 1.95 11.75 26.10
N LYS A 125 0.65 11.46 26.12
CA LYS A 125 -0.37 12.17 25.33
C LYS A 125 -0.48 13.65 25.70
N VAL A 126 -0.37 13.99 26.99
CA VAL A 126 -0.54 15.35 27.51
C VAL A 126 0.77 16.10 27.72
N ASP A 127 1.91 15.42 27.66
CA ASP A 127 3.23 16.00 27.89
C ASP A 127 3.62 16.96 26.74
N LYS A 128 4.09 18.15 27.12
CA LYS A 128 4.51 19.22 26.20
C LYS A 128 6.01 19.24 25.96
N ASN A 129 6.79 18.42 26.66
CA ASN A 129 8.25 18.42 26.58
C ASN A 129 8.80 17.68 25.36
N PHE A 130 7.93 17.22 24.46
CA PHE A 130 8.29 16.50 23.25
C PHE A 130 8.68 17.44 22.10
N ASP A 131 9.82 17.16 21.48
CA ASP A 131 10.23 17.80 20.23
C ASP A 131 9.56 17.11 19.04
N ASP A 132 9.20 17.90 18.02
CA ASP A 132 8.66 17.35 16.78
C ASP A 132 9.72 16.55 16.02
N LEU A 133 9.34 15.36 15.57
CA LEU A 133 10.20 14.46 14.81
C LEU A 133 9.66 14.33 13.39
N LYS A 134 10.52 14.51 12.38
CA LYS A 134 10.11 14.39 10.98
C LYS A 134 9.63 12.96 10.68
N SER A 135 8.35 12.86 10.35
CA SER A 135 7.74 11.61 9.88
C SER A 135 8.05 11.34 8.40
N PRO A 136 8.27 10.08 8.00
CA PRO A 136 8.32 9.69 6.58
C PRO A 136 6.93 9.62 5.93
N ASP A 137 5.85 9.86 6.69
CA ASP A 137 4.47 9.89 6.23
C ASP A 137 3.79 11.15 6.77
N GLU A 138 3.35 12.04 5.88
CA GLU A 138 2.74 13.33 6.22
C GLU A 138 1.44 13.20 7.01
N ARG A 139 0.75 12.06 6.93
CA ARG A 139 -0.46 11.76 7.71
C ARG A 139 -0.14 11.25 9.12
N VAL A 140 1.13 11.15 9.50
CA VAL A 140 1.56 10.64 10.81
C VAL A 140 2.34 11.74 11.52
N THR A 141 1.87 12.12 12.70
CA THR A 141 2.63 13.00 13.60
C THR A 141 3.58 12.14 14.42
N MET A 142 4.86 12.52 14.50
CA MET A 142 5.86 11.88 15.35
C MET A 142 6.51 12.92 16.26
N LYS A 143 6.81 12.52 17.48
CA LYS A 143 7.51 13.33 18.47
C LYS A 143 8.50 12.50 19.27
N LEU A 144 9.52 13.14 19.82
CA LEU A 144 10.60 12.49 20.56
C LEU A 144 11.06 13.36 21.74
N VAL A 145 11.37 12.73 22.86
CA VAL A 145 12.18 13.30 23.95
C VAL A 145 13.41 12.44 24.14
N HIS A 146 14.57 13.07 24.16
CA HIS A 146 15.85 12.43 24.41
C HIS A 146 16.83 13.41 25.07
N ILE A 147 17.51 12.97 26.13
CA ILE A 147 18.58 13.74 26.77
C ILE A 147 19.90 13.33 26.11
N ASP A 148 20.70 14.28 25.63
CA ASP A 148 21.93 13.96 24.89
C ASP A 148 22.92 13.12 25.72
N GLY A 149 23.41 12.04 25.12
CA GLY A 149 24.29 11.07 25.79
C GLY A 149 23.55 10.04 26.66
N ALA A 150 22.25 10.22 26.94
CA ALA A 150 21.46 9.22 27.64
C ALA A 150 21.27 7.98 26.76
N SER A 151 21.10 6.82 27.39
CA SER A 151 20.81 5.57 26.68
C SER A 151 19.34 5.46 26.26
N SER A 152 18.46 6.24 26.88
CA SER A 152 17.02 6.13 26.77
C SER A 152 16.35 7.31 26.08
N GLY A 153 15.35 7.03 25.25
CA GLY A 153 14.46 8.04 24.64
C GLY A 153 12.99 7.63 24.72
N THR A 154 12.10 8.60 24.65
CA THR A 154 10.65 8.37 24.58
C THR A 154 10.10 8.92 23.28
N GLY A 155 9.51 8.06 22.46
CA GLY A 155 8.86 8.41 21.20
C GLY A 155 7.34 8.33 21.29
N TYR A 156 6.67 9.17 20.52
CA TYR A 156 5.22 9.22 20.39
C TYR A 156 4.87 9.36 18.91
N ALA A 157 3.93 8.56 18.41
CA ALA A 157 3.43 8.69 17.05
C ALA A 157 1.93 8.46 16.98
N THR A 158 1.21 9.26 16.18
CA THR A 158 -0.25 9.17 16.08
C THR A 158 -0.77 9.43 14.67
N THR A 159 -1.88 8.78 14.30
CA THR A 159 -2.57 8.95 13.01
C THR A 159 -4.01 8.44 13.08
N VAL A 160 -4.78 8.63 12.00
CA VAL A 160 -6.08 7.96 11.79
C VAL A 160 -5.92 6.88 10.72
N VAL A 161 -6.47 5.69 11.00
CA VAL A 161 -6.42 4.52 10.13
C VAL A 161 -7.82 4.13 9.69
N ASP A 162 -7.99 3.79 8.42
CA ASP A 162 -9.29 3.47 7.79
C ASP A 162 -9.71 2.01 8.02
N ALA A 163 -9.65 1.57 9.29
CA ALA A 163 -10.02 0.24 9.75
C ALA A 163 -10.56 0.28 11.18
N SER A 164 -11.15 -0.83 11.63
CA SER A 164 -11.63 -0.97 13.02
C SER A 164 -10.46 -1.08 14.02
N ALA A 165 -10.71 -0.76 15.29
CA ALA A 165 -9.71 -0.88 16.34
C ALA A 165 -9.20 -2.32 16.49
N GLU A 166 -10.07 -3.31 16.31
CA GLU A 166 -9.73 -4.73 16.37
C GLU A 166 -8.87 -5.18 15.18
N GLU A 167 -9.13 -4.71 13.96
CA GLU A 167 -8.28 -5.00 12.79
C GLU A 167 -6.89 -4.36 12.93
N CYS A 168 -6.84 -3.12 13.41
CA CYS A 168 -5.59 -2.42 13.69
C CYS A 168 -4.75 -3.17 14.74
N ALA A 169 -5.35 -3.52 15.87
CA ALA A 169 -4.69 -4.26 16.94
C ALA A 169 -4.24 -5.67 16.47
N ALA A 170 -5.12 -6.40 15.77
CA ALA A 170 -4.80 -7.70 15.23
C ALA A 170 -3.61 -7.66 14.26
N ASN A 171 -3.50 -6.62 13.42
CA ASN A 171 -2.37 -6.46 12.51
C ASN A 171 -1.04 -6.23 13.24
N ILE A 172 -1.03 -5.51 14.37
CA ILE A 172 0.18 -5.36 15.20
C ILE A 172 0.60 -6.72 15.78
N ILE A 173 -0.35 -7.49 16.32
CA ILE A 173 -0.07 -8.76 16.99
C ILE A 173 0.34 -9.86 16.00
N VAL A 174 -0.44 -10.06 14.93
CA VAL A 174 -0.09 -11.00 13.85
C VAL A 174 1.19 -10.59 13.16
N GLY A 175 1.47 -9.28 13.12
CA GLY A 175 2.69 -8.74 12.52
C GLY A 175 3.99 -9.16 13.21
N LEU A 176 3.93 -9.74 14.42
CA LEU A 176 5.12 -10.23 15.13
C LEU A 176 5.74 -11.48 14.47
N ASP A 177 4.92 -12.41 13.94
CA ASP A 177 5.38 -13.66 13.31
C ASP A 177 4.74 -13.96 11.93
N SER A 178 3.99 -13.01 11.37
CA SER A 178 3.51 -13.04 9.98
C SER A 178 4.67 -13.24 9.00
N ARG A 179 4.44 -13.99 7.92
CA ARG A 179 5.48 -14.27 6.92
C ARG A 179 5.90 -13.00 6.20
N GLU A 180 4.93 -12.19 5.79
CA GLU A 180 5.16 -10.87 5.17
C GLU A 180 6.07 -10.01 6.07
N LYS A 181 5.78 -10.00 7.38
CA LYS A 181 6.48 -9.15 8.35
C LYS A 181 7.83 -9.70 8.77
N VAL A 182 7.99 -11.01 8.89
CA VAL A 182 9.29 -11.65 9.17
C VAL A 182 10.26 -11.41 8.01
N GLU A 183 9.80 -11.45 6.76
CA GLU A 183 10.66 -11.10 5.62
C GLU A 183 11.07 -9.62 5.67
N LYS A 184 10.14 -8.72 5.98
CA LYS A 184 10.42 -7.29 6.16
C LYS A 184 11.35 -7.02 7.35
N ALA A 185 11.19 -7.76 8.45
CA ALA A 185 12.00 -7.62 9.67
C ALA A 185 13.48 -7.92 9.41
N LYS A 186 13.78 -8.94 8.60
CA LYS A 186 15.15 -9.25 8.15
C LYS A 186 15.77 -8.08 7.39
N LYS A 187 15.00 -7.42 6.52
CA LYS A 187 15.43 -6.22 5.79
C LYS A 187 15.60 -5.00 6.72
N LYS A 188 14.90 -4.98 7.86
CA LYS A 188 15.00 -3.96 8.93
C LYS A 188 16.00 -4.35 10.03
N ALA A 189 16.99 -5.19 9.72
CA ALA A 189 18.11 -5.54 10.59
C ALA A 189 17.74 -6.33 11.87
N ILE A 190 16.58 -6.99 11.90
CA ILE A 190 16.29 -8.02 12.91
C ILE A 190 16.90 -9.34 12.42
N THR A 191 17.90 -9.83 13.14
CA THR A 191 18.68 -11.04 12.77
C THR A 191 18.16 -12.30 13.45
N PHE A 192 17.45 -12.14 14.58
CA PHE A 192 16.76 -13.22 15.26
C PHE A 192 15.37 -12.75 15.71
N LEU A 193 14.39 -13.64 15.56
CA LEU A 193 13.00 -13.39 15.95
C LEU A 193 12.36 -14.69 16.42
N LYS A 194 11.70 -14.65 17.58
CA LYS A 194 10.86 -15.74 18.09
C LYS A 194 9.62 -15.18 18.77
N VAL A 195 8.45 -15.69 18.39
CA VAL A 195 7.18 -15.48 19.09
C VAL A 195 6.81 -16.77 19.83
N ILE A 196 6.39 -16.63 21.10
CA ILE A 196 5.87 -17.73 21.92
C ILE A 196 4.46 -17.31 22.36
N LYS A 197 3.45 -18.07 21.92
CA LYS A 197 2.05 -17.80 22.27
C LYS A 197 1.75 -18.38 23.64
N VAL A 198 1.31 -17.54 24.58
CA VAL A 198 1.02 -17.96 25.97
C VAL A 198 -0.46 -18.29 26.11
N ASN A 199 -1.32 -17.36 25.71
CA ASN A 199 -2.77 -17.48 25.73
C ASN A 199 -3.37 -16.61 24.59
N PRO A 200 -4.70 -16.54 24.40
CA PRO A 200 -5.31 -15.77 23.32
C PRO A 200 -5.12 -14.25 23.39
N HIS A 201 -4.54 -13.70 24.46
CA HIS A 201 -4.30 -12.27 24.68
C HIS A 201 -2.87 -11.91 25.14
N THR A 202 -1.95 -12.88 25.16
CA THR A 202 -0.57 -12.72 25.64
C THR A 202 0.42 -13.52 24.81
N ASN A 203 1.47 -12.85 24.35
CA ASN A 203 2.61 -13.45 23.66
C ASN A 203 3.93 -13.01 24.32
N TYR A 204 4.96 -13.85 24.23
CA TYR A 204 6.34 -13.38 24.34
C TYR A 204 6.95 -13.14 22.97
N TYR A 205 7.80 -12.12 22.89
CA TYR A 205 8.52 -11.73 21.70
C TYR A 205 10.01 -11.54 22.02
N VAL A 206 10.86 -12.32 21.35
CA VAL A 206 12.31 -12.31 21.54
C VAL A 206 12.96 -11.89 20.24
N THR A 207 13.85 -10.89 20.31
CA THR A 207 14.56 -10.40 19.12
C THR A 207 16.04 -10.18 19.38
N THR A 208 16.86 -10.37 18.34
CA THR A 208 18.18 -9.74 18.22
C THR A 208 18.10 -8.76 17.05
N ARG A 209 18.53 -7.53 17.25
CA ARG A 209 18.51 -6.48 16.23
C ARG A 209 19.81 -5.73 16.12
N GLU A 210 20.17 -5.40 14.89
CA GLU A 210 21.23 -4.46 14.57
C GLU A 210 20.61 -3.09 14.30
N LEU A 211 21.16 -2.03 14.90
CA LEU A 211 20.63 -0.68 14.70
C LEU A 211 21.09 -0.05 13.37
N GLY A 212 22.02 -0.70 12.67
CA GLY A 212 22.50 -0.30 11.35
C GLY A 212 23.31 0.99 11.36
N LEU A 213 23.99 1.29 12.47
CA LEU A 213 24.89 2.43 12.63
C LEU A 213 26.27 1.95 13.06
N PRO A 214 27.36 2.44 12.43
CA PRO A 214 28.73 2.09 12.83
C PRO A 214 28.97 2.36 14.32
N GLY A 215 29.67 1.44 15.00
CA GLY A 215 29.99 1.54 16.43
C GLY A 215 28.89 1.05 17.38
N LEU A 216 27.70 0.69 16.88
CA LEU A 216 26.62 0.13 17.68
C LEU A 216 26.56 -1.39 17.53
N VAL A 217 26.75 -2.12 18.64
CA VAL A 217 26.62 -3.59 18.70
C VAL A 217 25.16 -4.05 18.64
N PRO A 218 24.87 -5.32 18.35
CA PRO A 218 23.49 -5.81 18.34
C PRO A 218 22.81 -5.73 19.71
N ARG A 219 21.50 -5.55 19.70
CA ARG A 219 20.64 -5.51 20.88
C ARG A 219 19.77 -6.75 20.96
N ASP A 220 19.82 -7.43 22.10
CA ASP A 220 18.89 -8.52 22.44
C ASP A 220 17.72 -7.96 23.26
N ASN A 221 16.50 -8.44 23.02
CA ASN A 221 15.31 -8.07 23.78
C ASN A 221 14.43 -9.29 24.05
N ARG A 222 13.74 -9.27 25.20
CA ARG A 222 12.68 -10.20 25.60
C ARG A 222 11.51 -9.38 26.13
N SER A 223 10.39 -9.38 25.42
CA SER A 223 9.19 -8.63 25.81
C SER A 223 7.97 -9.53 25.93
N GLN A 224 7.09 -9.18 26.85
CA GLN A 224 5.73 -9.70 26.97
C GLN A 224 4.77 -8.68 26.33
N HIS A 225 3.88 -9.18 25.47
CA HIS A 225 2.91 -8.39 24.72
C HIS A 225 1.53 -8.85 25.15
N ILE A 226 0.74 -7.96 25.76
CA ILE A 226 -0.59 -8.24 26.31
C ILE A 226 -1.58 -7.29 25.65
N TRP A 227 -2.75 -7.77 25.24
CA TRP A 227 -3.79 -6.90 24.66
C TRP A 227 -5.15 -7.02 25.34
N LEU A 228 -5.83 -5.88 25.48
CA LEU A 228 -7.13 -5.75 26.11
C LEU A 228 -8.06 -4.89 25.24
N LYS A 229 -9.25 -5.40 24.96
CA LYS A 229 -10.38 -4.60 24.50
C LYS A 229 -11.18 -4.09 25.70
N GLN A 230 -11.42 -2.78 25.74
CA GLN A 230 -12.21 -2.11 26.76
C GLN A 230 -13.70 -2.11 26.37
N GLU A 231 -14.59 -1.84 27.33
CA GLU A 231 -16.05 -1.81 27.11
C GLU A 231 -16.48 -0.76 26.10
N ASP A 232 -15.76 0.38 26.02
CA ASP A 232 -16.00 1.46 25.08
C ASP A 232 -15.41 1.20 23.67
N GLY A 233 -14.98 -0.03 23.41
CA GLY A 233 -14.42 -0.45 22.12
C GLY A 233 -12.95 -0.09 21.91
N LYS A 234 -12.32 0.64 22.82
CA LYS A 234 -10.88 0.93 22.74
C LYS A 234 -10.06 -0.34 22.90
N VAL A 235 -8.93 -0.42 22.21
CA VAL A 235 -8.00 -1.56 22.35
C VAL A 235 -6.65 -1.03 22.80
N ILE A 236 -6.04 -1.70 23.77
CA ILE A 236 -4.72 -1.39 24.31
C ILE A 236 -3.82 -2.60 24.08
N ILE A 237 -2.60 -2.39 23.58
CA ILE A 237 -1.55 -3.40 23.58
C ILE A 237 -0.39 -2.87 24.41
N ASP A 238 -0.11 -3.52 25.52
CA ASP A 238 1.07 -3.28 26.35
C ASP A 238 2.21 -4.20 25.91
N GLN A 239 3.39 -3.63 25.69
CA GLN A 239 4.61 -4.32 25.28
C GLN A 239 5.72 -3.94 26.24
N ALA A 240 6.06 -4.83 27.17
CA ALA A 240 7.02 -4.53 28.21
C ALA A 240 8.06 -5.64 28.32
N ASP A 241 9.26 -5.28 28.76
CA ASP A 241 10.32 -6.23 29.05
C ASP A 241 9.92 -7.30 30.08
N THR A 242 10.46 -8.51 29.92
CA THR A 242 10.20 -9.63 30.83
C THR A 242 11.48 -10.37 31.24
N GLN A 243 11.50 -10.83 32.49
CA GLN A 243 12.53 -11.70 33.05
C GLN A 243 12.20 -13.19 32.88
N ASP A 244 10.95 -13.53 32.54
CA ASP A 244 10.45 -14.91 32.46
C ASP A 244 11.25 -15.79 31.47
N LEU A 245 11.93 -15.14 30.51
CA LEU A 245 12.68 -15.79 29.42
C LEU A 245 14.20 -15.63 29.52
N LYS A 246 14.73 -15.08 30.63
CA LYS A 246 16.16 -14.75 30.76
C LYS A 246 17.07 -15.97 30.65
N GLU A 247 16.68 -17.09 31.23
CA GLU A 247 17.48 -18.33 31.21
C GLU A 247 17.47 -19.01 29.84
N THR A 248 16.31 -19.06 29.18
CA THR A 248 16.17 -19.67 27.85
C THR A 248 16.76 -18.81 26.73
N PHE A 249 16.71 -17.49 26.89
CA PHE A 249 17.21 -16.52 25.92
C PHE A 249 18.13 -15.50 26.60
N PRO A 250 19.32 -15.93 27.07
CA PRO A 250 20.29 -15.03 27.68
C PRO A 250 20.81 -14.01 26.66
N VAL A 251 21.31 -12.88 27.15
CA VAL A 251 21.99 -11.90 26.29
C VAL A 251 23.25 -12.55 25.73
N LYS A 252 23.41 -12.50 24.40
CA LYS A 252 24.56 -13.11 23.73
C LYS A 252 25.84 -12.33 24.05
N ALA A 253 26.97 -13.02 24.10
CA ALA A 253 28.26 -12.38 24.31
C ALA A 253 28.49 -11.28 23.25
N GLY A 254 28.84 -10.06 23.70
CA GLY A 254 29.03 -8.89 22.85
C GLY A 254 27.77 -8.11 22.50
N ASN A 255 26.58 -8.63 22.81
CA ASN A 255 25.32 -7.90 22.64
C ASN A 255 24.96 -7.08 23.88
N VAL A 256 24.10 -6.09 23.68
CA VAL A 256 23.53 -5.26 24.75
C VAL A 256 22.06 -5.62 24.95
N LEU A 257 21.58 -5.59 26.19
CA LEU A 257 20.15 -5.73 26.48
C LEU A 257 19.43 -4.43 26.11
N LEU A 258 18.47 -4.51 25.20
CA LEU A 258 17.49 -3.46 24.95
C LEU A 258 16.33 -3.64 25.92
N ASP A 259 16.05 -2.59 26.69
CA ASP A 259 14.85 -2.49 27.52
C ASP A 259 13.86 -1.52 26.88
N PHE A 260 12.59 -1.92 26.77
CA PHE A 260 11.56 -1.00 26.33
C PHE A 260 10.20 -1.25 26.97
N HIS A 261 9.43 -0.16 27.03
CA HIS A 261 8.01 -0.16 27.32
C HIS A 261 7.28 0.56 26.19
N GLY A 262 6.54 -0.21 25.39
CA GLY A 262 5.75 0.25 24.26
C GLY A 262 4.27 0.05 24.51
N VAL A 263 3.44 1.00 24.08
CA VAL A 263 1.99 0.93 24.21
C VAL A 263 1.35 1.36 22.90
N TRP A 264 0.50 0.49 22.36
CA TRP A 264 -0.42 0.86 21.30
C TRP A 264 -1.79 1.15 21.90
N PHE A 265 -2.38 2.25 21.49
CA PHE A 265 -3.72 2.67 21.89
C PHE A 265 -4.57 2.89 20.63
N PHE A 266 -5.69 2.18 20.54
CA PHE A 266 -6.62 2.24 19.42
C PHE A 266 -7.96 2.77 19.93
N GLU A 267 -8.37 3.92 19.43
CA GLU A 267 -9.61 4.58 19.79
C GLU A 267 -10.53 4.65 18.56
N PRO A 268 -11.67 3.94 18.55
CA PRO A 268 -12.66 4.05 17.49
C PRO A 268 -13.15 5.49 17.34
N LEU A 269 -13.28 5.94 16.10
CA LEU A 269 -13.86 7.23 15.72
C LEU A 269 -15.15 6.99 14.91
N GLU A 270 -15.90 8.07 14.67
CA GLU A 270 -17.06 8.01 13.78
C GLU A 270 -16.64 7.54 12.37
N PRO A 271 -17.32 6.54 11.79
CA PRO A 271 -17.01 6.06 10.46
C PRO A 271 -17.32 7.11 9.39
N ILE A 272 -16.62 7.02 8.26
CA ILE A 272 -16.91 7.84 7.07
C ILE A 272 -17.58 6.95 6.04
N GLY A 273 -18.91 7.03 5.96
CA GLY A 273 -19.71 6.05 5.22
C GLY A 273 -19.55 4.66 5.83
N ASP A 274 -19.24 3.66 5.00
CA ASP A 274 -18.99 2.27 5.43
C ASP A 274 -17.53 2.01 5.82
N VAL A 275 -16.71 3.06 5.98
CA VAL A 275 -15.29 2.95 6.32
C VAL A 275 -15.10 3.26 7.80
N PRO A 276 -14.80 2.24 8.64
CA PRO A 276 -14.42 2.48 10.03
C PRO A 276 -13.21 3.41 10.12
N GLN A 277 -13.19 4.23 11.16
CA GLN A 277 -12.07 5.12 11.45
C GLN A 277 -11.54 4.80 12.85
N THR A 278 -10.23 4.74 13.01
CA THR A 278 -9.59 4.52 14.31
C THR A 278 -8.44 5.49 14.49
N SER A 279 -8.45 6.24 15.59
CA SER A 279 -7.26 6.96 16.06
C SER A 279 -6.27 5.96 16.62
N VAL A 280 -5.07 5.94 16.08
CA VAL A 280 -3.99 5.04 16.52
C VAL A 280 -2.87 5.87 17.09
N THR A 281 -2.49 5.56 18.33
CA THR A 281 -1.31 6.11 18.97
C THR A 281 -0.35 5.00 19.36
N PHE A 282 0.93 5.19 19.07
CA PHE A 282 2.01 4.34 19.56
C PHE A 282 2.96 5.19 20.39
N THR A 283 3.20 4.76 21.63
CA THR A 283 4.16 5.39 22.54
C THR A 283 5.20 4.35 22.91
N ILE A 284 6.47 4.73 22.91
CA ILE A 284 7.56 3.83 23.32
C ILE A 284 8.61 4.58 24.11
N LYS A 285 8.99 4.02 25.26
CA LYS A 285 10.23 4.37 25.96
C LYS A 285 11.21 3.23 25.74
N ALA A 286 12.38 3.51 25.20
CA ALA A 286 13.39 2.50 24.94
C ALA A 286 14.74 2.95 25.50
N ASP A 287 15.40 2.06 26.23
CA ASP A 287 16.79 2.14 26.65
C ASP A 287 17.65 1.23 25.76
N LEU A 288 18.44 1.85 24.89
CA LEU A 288 19.29 1.14 23.93
C LEU A 288 20.61 0.64 24.54
N GLY A 289 20.88 1.00 25.81
CA GLY A 289 22.15 0.83 26.49
C GLY A 289 23.30 1.64 25.89
N GLY A 290 24.32 1.91 26.70
CA GLY A 290 25.51 2.69 26.31
C GLY A 290 25.24 4.20 26.22
N VAL A 291 26.12 4.92 25.52
CA VAL A 291 26.00 6.37 25.33
C VAL A 291 25.41 6.64 23.94
N ILE A 292 24.19 7.20 23.89
CA ILE A 292 23.52 7.51 22.62
C ILE A 292 23.41 9.02 22.48
N PHE A 293 24.04 9.57 21.45
CA PHE A 293 23.89 10.99 21.12
C PHE A 293 22.56 11.23 20.41
N SER A 294 22.01 12.44 20.55
CA SER A 294 20.73 12.84 19.97
C SER A 294 20.76 12.76 18.44
N SER A 295 21.92 13.02 17.82
CA SER A 295 22.14 12.83 16.38
C SER A 295 21.96 11.38 15.92
N ILE A 296 22.23 10.41 16.79
CA ILE A 296 21.99 8.98 16.58
C ILE A 296 20.52 8.67 16.87
N MET A 297 19.97 9.14 17.99
CA MET A 297 18.57 8.90 18.35
C MET A 297 17.60 9.41 17.28
N ASN A 298 17.85 10.59 16.70
CA ASN A 298 17.06 11.16 15.61
C ASN A 298 17.06 10.32 14.32
N LYS A 299 18.06 9.44 14.12
CA LYS A 299 18.08 8.48 13.00
C LYS A 299 17.36 7.17 13.33
N ILE A 300 17.35 6.78 14.60
CA ILE A 300 16.79 5.52 15.08
C ILE A 300 15.29 5.65 15.36
N ALA A 301 14.87 6.69 16.09
CA ALA A 301 13.49 6.87 16.55
C ALA A 301 12.46 6.84 15.40
N PRO A 302 12.67 7.51 14.24
CA PRO A 302 11.72 7.42 13.13
C PRO A 302 11.52 5.98 12.63
N ARG A 303 12.55 5.12 12.68
CA ARG A 303 12.44 3.72 12.25
C ARG A 303 11.54 2.89 13.17
N PHE A 304 11.58 3.17 14.49
CA PHE A 304 10.70 2.54 15.46
C PHE A 304 9.26 3.03 15.33
N LEU A 305 9.07 4.35 15.13
CA LEU A 305 7.76 4.98 15.02
C LEU A 305 7.09 4.78 13.64
N ALA A 306 7.86 4.49 12.59
CA ALA A 306 7.34 4.22 11.23
C ALA A 306 6.38 3.02 11.15
N GLN A 307 6.29 2.21 12.20
CA GLN A 307 5.26 1.16 12.30
C GLN A 307 3.83 1.73 12.23
N VAL A 308 3.62 2.96 12.73
CA VAL A 308 2.34 3.67 12.61
C VAL A 308 2.03 4.00 11.14
N SER A 309 3.04 4.45 10.38
CA SER A 309 2.92 4.68 8.94
C SER A 309 2.67 3.38 8.18
N ASP A 310 3.35 2.28 8.53
CA ASP A 310 3.14 0.96 7.93
C ASP A 310 1.70 0.47 8.15
N LEU A 311 1.12 0.72 9.34
CA LEU A 311 -0.26 0.38 9.66
C LEU A 311 -1.25 1.21 8.84
N ARG A 312 -1.09 2.54 8.81
CA ARG A 312 -1.94 3.44 8.02
C ARG A 312 -1.96 3.07 6.54
N LYS A 313 -0.78 2.79 5.96
CA LYS A 313 -0.65 2.38 4.55
C LYS A 313 -1.30 1.02 4.28
N LYS A 314 -1.26 0.08 5.24
CA LYS A 314 -1.86 -1.26 5.08
C LYS A 314 -3.38 -1.20 4.94
N PHE A 315 -4.00 -0.25 5.64
CA PHE A 315 -5.45 -0.09 5.70
C PHE A 315 -5.93 1.18 4.97
N ASP A 316 -5.16 1.73 4.03
CA ASP A 316 -5.57 2.94 3.32
C ASP A 316 -6.83 2.66 2.49
N ARG A 317 -7.93 3.36 2.81
CA ARG A 317 -9.20 3.33 2.07
C ARG A 317 -9.59 4.72 1.60
N SER A 318 -8.59 5.56 1.30
CA SER A 318 -8.80 6.95 0.86
C SER A 318 -9.73 7.03 -0.35
N LYS A 319 -9.63 6.08 -1.29
CA LYS A 319 -10.51 5.99 -2.47
C LYS A 319 -11.98 5.75 -2.11
N ASP A 320 -12.26 4.89 -1.13
CA ASP A 320 -13.63 4.60 -0.70
C ASP A 320 -14.24 5.81 0.00
N ILE A 321 -13.45 6.49 0.82
CA ILE A 321 -13.82 7.76 1.47
C ILE A 321 -14.10 8.85 0.44
N GLU A 322 -13.26 8.98 -0.60
CA GLU A 322 -13.47 9.91 -1.70
C GLU A 322 -14.77 9.62 -2.47
N ILE A 323 -15.09 8.35 -2.72
CA ILE A 323 -16.34 7.94 -3.35
C ILE A 323 -17.54 8.35 -2.49
N PHE A 324 -17.51 8.05 -1.19
CA PHE A 324 -18.57 8.43 -0.26
C PHE A 324 -18.79 9.95 -0.21
N LYS A 325 -17.71 10.73 -0.08
CA LYS A 325 -17.78 12.21 -0.10
C LYS A 325 -18.36 12.73 -1.41
N ARG A 326 -17.99 12.11 -2.54
CA ARG A 326 -18.54 12.46 -3.86
C ARG A 326 -20.04 12.20 -3.92
N GLN A 327 -20.52 11.09 -3.37
CA GLN A 327 -21.95 10.78 -3.31
C GLN A 327 -22.72 11.82 -2.48
N GLN A 328 -22.16 12.29 -1.36
CA GLN A 328 -22.76 13.40 -0.59
C GLN A 328 -22.86 14.70 -1.41
N ILE A 329 -21.86 14.99 -2.23
CA ILE A 329 -21.91 16.15 -3.15
C ILE A 329 -22.97 15.94 -4.22
N ILE A 330 -23.05 14.75 -4.82
CA ILE A 330 -24.06 14.42 -5.82
C ILE A 330 -25.48 14.57 -5.26
N ALA A 331 -25.74 14.12 -4.04
CA ALA A 331 -27.05 14.29 -3.39
C ALA A 331 -27.43 15.77 -3.30
N LYS A 332 -26.49 16.66 -2.94
CA LYS A 332 -26.73 18.12 -2.93
C LYS A 332 -27.02 18.68 -4.33
N PHE A 333 -26.44 18.11 -5.38
CA PHE A 333 -26.75 18.54 -6.75
C PHE A 333 -28.17 18.19 -7.17
N GLU A 334 -28.76 17.14 -6.57
CA GLU A 334 -30.12 16.72 -6.89
C GLU A 334 -31.17 17.66 -6.30
N GLU A 335 -30.86 18.34 -5.20
CA GLU A 335 -31.68 19.37 -4.56
C GLU A 335 -31.75 20.68 -5.37
N ILE A 336 -30.84 20.88 -6.33
CA ILE A 336 -30.81 22.08 -7.17
C ILE A 336 -31.96 22.03 -8.18
N ALA A 337 -32.81 23.05 -8.13
CA ALA A 337 -33.90 23.25 -9.07
C ALA A 337 -33.35 23.53 -10.49
N ILE A 338 -34.12 23.14 -11.51
CA ILE A 338 -33.82 23.52 -12.88
C ILE A 338 -34.20 24.99 -13.03
N GLU A 339 -33.21 25.86 -13.07
CA GLU A 339 -33.40 27.29 -13.32
C GLU A 339 -32.80 27.66 -14.67
N LYS A 340 -33.53 28.43 -15.46
CA LYS A 340 -32.94 29.09 -16.62
C LYS A 340 -32.00 30.16 -16.10
N ALA A 341 -30.71 29.85 -16.01
CA ALA A 341 -29.64 30.81 -15.73
C ALA A 341 -29.32 31.61 -17.00
N PRO A 342 -29.93 32.80 -17.21
CA PRO A 342 -29.81 33.51 -18.48
C PRO A 342 -28.36 33.99 -18.64
N GLY A 343 -27.76 33.74 -19.81
CA GLY A 343 -26.38 34.13 -20.10
C GLY A 343 -25.30 33.13 -19.72
N ILE A 344 -25.66 31.97 -19.13
CA ILE A 344 -24.66 30.92 -18.82
C ILE A 344 -24.02 30.34 -20.09
N GLU A 345 -24.77 30.30 -21.19
CA GLU A 345 -24.30 29.83 -22.51
C GLU A 345 -23.23 30.76 -23.09
N ASN A 346 -23.30 32.06 -22.78
CA ASN A 346 -22.34 33.06 -23.25
C ASN A 346 -20.92 32.80 -22.69
N HIS A 347 -20.79 32.00 -21.61
CA HIS A 347 -19.49 31.58 -21.11
C HIS A 347 -18.79 30.56 -22.02
N PHE A 348 -19.47 29.92 -22.96
CA PHE A 348 -18.89 28.88 -23.82
C PHE A 348 -18.67 29.32 -25.27
N GLU A 349 -18.98 30.58 -25.58
CA GLU A 349 -18.72 31.19 -26.88
C GLU A 349 -17.23 31.16 -27.24
N GLU A 350 -16.95 30.74 -28.46
CA GLU A 350 -15.59 30.73 -29.00
C GLU A 350 -15.15 32.14 -29.41
N ILE A 351 -13.87 32.43 -29.23
CA ILE A 351 -13.29 33.72 -29.60
C ILE A 351 -12.52 33.59 -30.91
N ASP A 352 -12.82 34.50 -31.84
CA ASP A 352 -12.11 34.64 -33.11
C ASP A 352 -10.59 34.70 -32.93
N GLY A 353 -9.86 33.90 -33.72
CA GLY A 353 -8.39 33.84 -33.69
C GLY A 353 -7.80 32.96 -32.59
N ALA A 354 -8.60 32.14 -31.91
CA ALA A 354 -8.09 31.07 -31.05
C ALA A 354 -7.33 30.01 -31.86
N GLN A 355 -6.27 29.47 -31.26
CA GLN A 355 -5.42 28.45 -31.87
C GLN A 355 -5.61 27.10 -31.16
N GLU A 356 -5.72 26.04 -31.93
CA GLU A 356 -5.73 24.68 -31.39
C GLU A 356 -4.33 24.29 -30.91
N ILE A 357 -4.27 23.64 -29.75
CA ILE A 357 -3.06 23.05 -29.20
C ILE A 357 -3.27 21.57 -28.92
N SER A 358 -2.20 20.78 -29.03
CA SER A 358 -2.23 19.36 -28.68
C SER A 358 -2.48 19.20 -27.17
N SER A 359 -3.50 18.41 -26.84
CA SER A 359 -4.02 18.18 -25.49
C SER A 359 -3.56 16.87 -24.85
N GLY A 360 -2.83 16.01 -25.58
CA GLY A 360 -2.30 14.73 -25.08
C GLY A 360 -3.33 13.62 -24.80
N LEU A 361 -4.63 13.93 -24.89
CA LEU A 361 -5.78 13.03 -24.76
C LEU A 361 -6.78 13.31 -25.89
N SER A 362 -7.73 12.40 -26.12
CA SER A 362 -8.81 12.56 -27.11
C SER A 362 -9.76 13.70 -26.73
N GLY A 363 -9.41 14.94 -27.06
CA GLY A 363 -10.19 16.15 -26.83
C GLY A 363 -9.56 17.36 -27.55
N THR A 364 -10.36 18.38 -27.83
CA THR A 364 -9.90 19.60 -28.51
C THR A 364 -9.55 20.65 -27.47
N THR A 365 -8.49 21.43 -27.70
CA THR A 365 -8.12 22.54 -26.81
C THR A 365 -7.75 23.75 -27.63
N MET A 366 -8.52 24.82 -27.46
CA MET A 366 -8.35 26.10 -28.13
C MET A 366 -7.87 27.13 -27.12
N ILE A 367 -6.87 27.93 -27.48
CA ILE A 367 -6.37 29.01 -26.63
C ILE A 367 -6.16 30.30 -27.41
N LYS A 368 -6.38 31.42 -26.74
CA LYS A 368 -6.04 32.76 -27.22
C LYS A 368 -5.40 33.55 -26.09
N ALA A 369 -4.26 34.17 -26.35
CA ALA A 369 -3.59 35.02 -25.36
C ALA A 369 -3.08 36.29 -26.03
N GLU A 370 -3.55 37.42 -25.50
CA GLU A 370 -3.22 38.79 -25.91
C GLU A 370 -2.83 39.60 -24.68
N LYS A 371 -2.38 40.85 -24.87
CA LYS A 371 -1.94 41.70 -23.76
C LYS A 371 -3.14 42.01 -22.85
N GLY A 372 -3.11 41.51 -21.61
CA GLY A 372 -4.18 41.74 -20.64
C GLY A 372 -5.35 40.75 -20.72
N MET A 373 -5.34 39.78 -21.64
CA MET A 373 -6.42 38.80 -21.80
C MET A 373 -5.87 37.40 -22.14
N GLY A 374 -6.29 36.40 -21.38
CA GLY A 374 -6.18 34.99 -21.71
C GLY A 374 -7.57 34.38 -21.84
N TRP A 375 -7.77 33.56 -22.86
CA TRP A 375 -8.96 32.74 -23.03
C TRP A 375 -8.54 31.35 -23.46
N GLY A 376 -9.27 30.34 -23.02
CA GLY A 376 -9.17 29.02 -23.59
C GLY A 376 -10.38 28.16 -23.31
N LYS A 377 -10.54 27.15 -24.15
CA LYS A 377 -11.64 26.22 -24.15
C LYS A 377 -11.09 24.82 -24.38
N THR A 378 -11.56 23.85 -23.61
CA THR A 378 -11.26 22.44 -23.83
C THR A 378 -12.53 21.61 -23.80
N SER A 379 -12.62 20.66 -24.72
CA SER A 379 -13.74 19.73 -24.81
C SER A 379 -13.22 18.30 -24.78
N ILE A 380 -13.69 17.49 -23.83
CA ILE A 380 -13.24 16.12 -23.63
C ILE A 380 -14.37 15.21 -23.15
N THR A 381 -14.34 13.95 -23.55
CA THR A 381 -15.25 12.93 -23.02
C THR A 381 -14.62 12.19 -21.83
N VAL A 382 -15.34 12.15 -20.72
CA VAL A 382 -14.96 11.49 -19.46
C VAL A 382 -15.80 10.23 -19.25
N ARG A 383 -15.17 9.13 -18.83
CA ARG A 383 -15.81 7.83 -18.62
C ARG A 383 -16.44 7.71 -17.22
N ALA A 384 -17.42 8.57 -16.97
CA ALA A 384 -18.23 8.59 -15.75
C ALA A 384 -19.57 9.31 -16.00
N SER A 385 -20.49 9.27 -15.04
CA SER A 385 -21.73 10.05 -15.11
C SER A 385 -21.48 11.55 -14.92
N TYR A 386 -22.32 12.41 -15.50
CA TYR A 386 -22.08 13.86 -15.48
C TYR A 386 -22.07 14.43 -14.06
N LYS A 387 -22.89 13.84 -13.17
CA LYS A 387 -22.93 14.17 -11.73
C LYS A 387 -21.62 13.80 -11.03
N GLU A 388 -21.04 12.63 -11.32
CA GLU A 388 -19.77 12.22 -10.74
C GLU A 388 -18.62 13.12 -11.19
N VAL A 389 -18.57 13.47 -12.48
CA VAL A 389 -17.54 14.36 -13.01
C VAL A 389 -17.67 15.76 -12.41
N ALA A 390 -18.90 16.29 -12.33
CA ALA A 390 -19.17 17.57 -11.67
C ALA A 390 -18.75 17.55 -10.19
N ALA A 391 -19.07 16.49 -9.46
CA ALA A 391 -18.76 16.37 -8.04
C ALA A 391 -17.26 16.23 -7.78
N PHE A 392 -16.54 15.54 -8.68
CA PHE A 392 -15.08 15.48 -8.67
C PHE A 392 -14.46 16.88 -8.83
N ILE A 393 -14.87 17.64 -9.86
CA ILE A 393 -14.37 19.00 -10.08
C ILE A 393 -14.73 19.94 -8.92
N TRP A 394 -15.96 19.83 -8.40
CA TRP A 394 -16.40 20.58 -7.22
C TRP A 394 -15.49 20.34 -6.02
N SER A 395 -15.17 19.07 -5.72
CA SER A 395 -14.32 18.71 -4.58
C SER A 395 -12.93 19.34 -4.66
N LEU A 396 -12.33 19.41 -5.87
CA LEU A 396 -11.00 20.00 -6.08
C LEU A 396 -10.96 21.51 -5.93
N LYS A 397 -12.10 22.19 -6.09
CA LYS A 397 -12.18 23.66 -6.11
C LYS A 397 -12.77 24.24 -4.83
N SER A 398 -13.60 23.47 -4.11
CA SER A 398 -14.24 23.88 -2.86
C SER A 398 -13.29 24.24 -1.71
N GLY A 399 -12.00 23.90 -1.79
CA GLY A 399 -10.98 24.26 -0.80
C GLY A 399 -10.32 25.64 -1.03
N VAL A 400 -10.70 26.36 -2.09
CA VAL A 400 -10.20 27.71 -2.40
C VAL A 400 -11.33 28.69 -2.11
N GLU A 401 -11.04 29.87 -1.53
CA GLU A 401 -11.98 30.94 -1.10
C GLU A 401 -12.86 31.55 -2.23
N SER A 402 -13.06 30.84 -3.35
CA SER A 402 -13.84 31.26 -4.51
C SER A 402 -15.32 30.90 -4.33
N GLN A 403 -16.21 31.80 -4.75
CA GLN A 403 -17.66 31.56 -4.81
C GLN A 403 -17.98 30.58 -5.95
N LEU A 404 -17.89 29.28 -5.69
CA LEU A 404 -18.37 28.26 -6.62
C LEU A 404 -19.89 28.33 -6.71
N VAL A 405 -20.39 28.46 -7.94
CA VAL A 405 -21.83 28.39 -8.23
C VAL A 405 -22.08 27.19 -9.13
N ILE A 406 -23.12 26.42 -8.81
CA ILE A 406 -23.58 25.31 -9.63
C ILE A 406 -25.00 25.60 -10.11
N ASN A 407 -25.22 25.41 -11.41
CA ASN A 407 -26.51 25.58 -12.06
C ASN A 407 -26.91 24.27 -12.73
N ARG A 408 -28.20 23.93 -12.60
CA ARG A 408 -28.81 22.82 -13.33
C ARG A 408 -29.57 23.39 -14.52
N VAL A 409 -28.94 23.34 -15.69
CA VAL A 409 -29.48 23.94 -16.93
C VAL A 409 -30.66 23.11 -17.45
N ASN A 410 -30.55 21.78 -17.34
CA ASN A 410 -31.61 20.83 -17.68
C ASN A 410 -31.37 19.50 -16.93
N ASN A 411 -32.14 18.45 -17.23
CA ASN A 411 -32.03 17.14 -16.57
C ASN A 411 -30.69 16.42 -16.78
N ASN A 412 -29.98 16.77 -17.85
CA ASN A 412 -28.80 16.05 -18.34
C ASN A 412 -27.54 16.92 -18.37
N THR A 413 -27.64 18.19 -17.93
CA THR A 413 -26.54 19.16 -17.97
C THR A 413 -26.42 19.93 -16.65
N LEU A 414 -25.23 19.86 -16.06
CA LEU A 414 -24.82 20.73 -14.95
C LEU A 414 -23.76 21.72 -15.44
N VAL A 415 -23.76 22.93 -14.88
CA VAL A 415 -22.70 23.91 -15.13
C VAL A 415 -22.16 24.41 -13.80
N ILE A 416 -20.85 24.32 -13.62
CA ILE A 416 -20.13 24.92 -12.48
C ILE A 416 -19.40 26.16 -12.98
N THR A 417 -19.61 27.30 -12.32
CA THR A 417 -18.88 28.54 -12.56
C THR A 417 -18.06 28.93 -11.33
N ILE A 418 -16.86 29.45 -11.59
CA ILE A 418 -15.92 29.92 -10.57
C ILE A 418 -15.40 31.26 -11.05
N GLU A 419 -15.64 32.31 -10.27
CA GLU A 419 -15.12 33.65 -10.56
C GLU A 419 -14.30 34.16 -9.38
N ASP A 420 -13.07 34.61 -9.65
CA ASP A 420 -12.19 35.25 -8.66
C ASP A 420 -11.27 36.27 -9.36
N LYS A 421 -11.26 37.51 -8.89
CA LYS A 421 -10.30 38.58 -9.27
C LYS A 421 -9.97 38.65 -10.78
N GLY A 422 -10.99 38.69 -11.62
CA GLY A 422 -10.83 38.80 -13.09
C GLY A 422 -10.46 37.48 -13.79
N HIS A 423 -10.56 36.36 -13.08
CA HIS A 423 -10.49 35.01 -13.62
C HIS A 423 -11.86 34.35 -13.53
N LEU A 424 -12.35 33.87 -14.66
CA LEU A 424 -13.59 33.11 -14.77
C LEU A 424 -13.27 31.72 -15.31
N THR A 425 -13.81 30.69 -14.68
CA THR A 425 -13.82 29.33 -15.19
C THR A 425 -15.25 28.81 -15.18
N ALA A 426 -15.73 28.35 -16.33
CA ALA A 426 -17.03 27.72 -16.48
C ALA A 426 -16.84 26.29 -16.99
N VAL A 427 -17.54 25.32 -16.41
CA VAL A 427 -17.47 23.92 -16.79
C VAL A 427 -18.86 23.37 -16.96
N SER A 428 -19.19 22.95 -18.18
CA SER A 428 -20.42 22.24 -18.52
C SER A 428 -20.17 20.73 -18.52
N PHE A 429 -21.10 19.99 -17.94
CA PHE A 429 -21.10 18.53 -17.85
C PHE A 429 -22.39 18.02 -18.46
N SER A 430 -22.32 17.44 -19.65
CA SER A 430 -23.49 16.94 -20.37
C SER A 430 -23.45 15.42 -20.51
N GLU A 431 -24.57 14.76 -20.27
CA GLU A 431 -24.72 13.32 -20.49
C GLU A 431 -24.54 12.97 -21.97
N ALA A 432 -23.57 12.11 -22.27
CA ALA A 432 -23.23 11.69 -23.64
C ALA A 432 -23.51 10.19 -23.89
N GLY A 433 -24.00 9.49 -22.87
CA GLY A 433 -24.34 8.07 -22.90
C GLY A 433 -24.04 7.37 -21.59
N GLN A 434 -24.18 6.04 -21.58
CA GLN A 434 -23.95 5.24 -20.38
C GLN A 434 -22.48 5.36 -19.91
N ILE A 435 -22.29 5.95 -18.73
CA ILE A 435 -20.96 6.19 -18.13
C ILE A 435 -20.07 7.00 -19.11
N LYS A 436 -20.68 8.00 -19.77
CA LYS A 436 -20.01 8.96 -20.64
C LYS A 436 -20.56 10.36 -20.40
N THR A 437 -19.65 11.29 -20.19
CA THR A 437 -19.95 12.71 -20.03
C THR A 437 -19.10 13.51 -20.98
N ASP A 438 -19.73 14.40 -21.72
CA ASP A 438 -19.02 15.45 -22.45
C ASP A 438 -18.78 16.62 -21.51
N VAL A 439 -17.51 16.95 -21.31
CA VAL A 439 -17.05 18.05 -20.47
C VAL A 439 -16.55 19.15 -21.38
N GLU A 440 -17.18 20.31 -21.28
CA GLU A 440 -16.74 21.52 -21.93
C GLU A 440 -16.29 22.51 -20.86
N MET A 441 -15.02 22.91 -20.88
CA MET A 441 -14.45 23.81 -19.90
C MET A 441 -13.90 25.05 -20.58
N MET A 442 -14.39 26.22 -20.17
CA MET A 442 -13.88 27.53 -20.58
C MET A 442 -13.16 28.20 -19.41
N THR A 443 -12.05 28.86 -19.71
CA THR A 443 -11.38 29.74 -18.76
C THR A 443 -11.00 31.07 -19.41
N ARG A 444 -11.24 32.16 -18.69
CA ARG A 444 -10.90 33.52 -19.10
C ARG A 444 -10.13 34.18 -17.97
N GLN A 445 -9.09 34.93 -18.31
CA GLN A 445 -8.29 35.67 -17.36
C GLN A 445 -7.95 37.06 -17.88
N VAL A 446 -8.12 38.06 -17.03
CA VAL A 446 -7.81 39.46 -17.33
C VAL A 446 -6.62 39.92 -16.48
N GLY A 447 -5.84 40.87 -16.99
CA GLY A 447 -4.82 41.59 -16.21
C GLY A 447 -3.41 40.98 -16.21
N LEU A 448 -3.20 39.83 -16.86
CA LEU A 448 -1.87 39.24 -17.04
C LEU A 448 -1.24 39.57 -18.40
N GLY A 449 0.09 39.54 -18.45
CA GLY A 449 0.85 39.62 -19.70
C GLY A 449 0.67 38.35 -20.55
N ARG A 450 0.84 38.47 -21.88
CA ARG A 450 0.53 37.41 -22.86
C ARG A 450 1.04 36.00 -22.49
N ALA A 451 2.31 35.88 -22.10
CA ALA A 451 2.91 34.59 -21.75
C ALA A 451 2.32 33.99 -20.46
N ALA A 452 2.14 34.83 -19.43
CA ALA A 452 1.55 34.42 -18.15
C ALA A 452 0.08 34.03 -18.32
N SER A 453 -0.69 34.79 -19.12
CA SER A 453 -2.07 34.45 -19.49
C SER A 453 -2.15 33.08 -20.17
N LYS A 454 -1.29 32.80 -21.16
CA LYS A 454 -1.24 31.51 -21.85
C LYS A 454 -0.97 30.36 -20.89
N GLN A 455 0.03 30.49 -20.03
CA GLN A 455 0.40 29.43 -19.07
C GLN A 455 -0.71 29.19 -18.05
N SER A 456 -1.34 30.25 -17.55
CA SER A 456 -2.44 30.16 -16.61
C SER A 456 -3.67 29.49 -17.22
N VAL A 457 -4.07 29.88 -18.44
CA VAL A 457 -5.17 29.23 -19.18
C VAL A 457 -4.91 27.73 -19.33
N ILE A 458 -3.73 27.33 -19.80
CA ILE A 458 -3.36 25.91 -19.98
C ILE A 458 -3.44 25.16 -18.64
N LYS A 459 -2.96 25.76 -17.55
CA LYS A 459 -3.02 25.17 -16.21
C LYS A 459 -4.47 24.92 -15.76
N HIS A 460 -5.37 25.86 -15.99
CA HIS A 460 -6.77 25.72 -15.58
C HIS A 460 -7.51 24.69 -16.42
N LEU A 461 -7.33 24.70 -17.74
CA LEU A 461 -7.89 23.68 -18.64
C LEU A 461 -7.38 22.27 -18.32
N GLY A 462 -6.21 22.15 -17.70
CA GLY A 462 -5.65 20.90 -17.16
C GLY A 462 -6.62 20.08 -16.32
N LEU A 463 -7.54 20.74 -15.62
CA LEU A 463 -8.51 20.10 -14.72
C LEU A 463 -9.44 19.09 -15.44
N ALA A 464 -9.86 19.39 -16.67
CA ALA A 464 -10.69 18.49 -17.45
C ALA A 464 -9.95 17.20 -17.81
N PHE A 465 -8.65 17.29 -18.10
CA PHE A 465 -7.79 16.14 -18.35
C PHE A 465 -7.54 15.33 -17.09
N ASP A 466 -7.38 15.99 -15.94
CA ASP A 466 -7.21 15.30 -14.66
C ASP A 466 -8.46 14.50 -14.29
N ALA A 467 -9.66 15.05 -14.55
CA ALA A 467 -10.91 14.30 -14.41
C ALA A 467 -10.95 13.09 -15.36
N ALA A 468 -10.62 13.28 -16.63
CA ALA A 468 -10.57 12.19 -17.61
C ALA A 468 -9.62 11.06 -17.17
N ARG A 469 -8.39 11.38 -16.77
CA ARG A 469 -7.41 10.41 -16.27
C ARG A 469 -7.88 9.74 -14.97
N TYR A 470 -8.53 10.48 -14.08
CA TYR A 470 -9.04 9.93 -12.82
C TYR A 470 -10.06 8.83 -13.08
N PHE A 471 -11.09 9.11 -13.87
CA PHE A 471 -12.16 8.14 -14.14
C PHE A 471 -11.72 6.98 -15.04
N ASP A 472 -10.80 7.22 -15.99
CA ASP A 472 -10.15 6.15 -16.77
C ASP A 472 -9.47 5.10 -15.86
N ASN A 473 -8.88 5.53 -14.74
CA ASN A 473 -8.23 4.64 -13.78
C ASN A 473 -9.22 3.86 -12.89
N LEU A 474 -10.49 4.26 -12.85
CA LEU A 474 -11.54 3.59 -12.09
C LEU A 474 -12.30 2.53 -12.90
N LEU A 475 -12.20 2.58 -14.23
CA LEU A 475 -12.82 1.59 -15.12
C LEU A 475 -12.33 0.19 -14.77
N ASN A 476 -13.28 -0.73 -14.65
CA ASN A 476 -12.95 -2.14 -14.50
C ASN A 476 -12.64 -2.78 -15.87
N SER A 477 -12.00 -3.95 -15.84
CA SER A 477 -11.58 -4.68 -17.03
C SER A 477 -12.74 -5.10 -17.94
N THR A 478 -13.97 -5.25 -17.42
CA THR A 478 -15.15 -5.62 -18.21
C THR A 478 -15.84 -4.42 -18.88
N GLU A 479 -15.63 -3.21 -18.36
CA GLU A 479 -16.15 -1.95 -18.92
C GLU A 479 -15.20 -1.32 -19.94
N ALA A 480 -13.90 -1.59 -19.83
CA ALA A 480 -12.87 -1.00 -20.68
C ALA A 480 -12.89 -1.62 -22.09
N GLY A 481 -13.10 -0.79 -23.10
CA GLY A 481 -13.06 -1.17 -24.52
C GLY A 481 -11.71 -0.91 -25.19
N GLU A 482 -11.62 -1.17 -26.49
CA GLU A 482 -10.42 -0.94 -27.30
C GLU A 482 -9.96 0.54 -27.25
N GLN A 483 -10.90 1.48 -27.32
CA GLN A 483 -10.61 2.91 -27.26
C GLN A 483 -10.05 3.33 -25.90
N ASP A 484 -10.57 2.77 -24.80
CA ASP A 484 -10.05 3.01 -23.46
C ASP A 484 -8.62 2.45 -23.33
N GLY A 485 -8.36 1.26 -23.90
CA GLY A 485 -7.03 0.67 -23.98
C GLY A 485 -6.02 1.55 -24.73
N ARG A 486 -6.42 2.18 -25.83
CA ARG A 486 -5.57 3.16 -26.55
C ARG A 486 -5.27 4.38 -25.67
N ARG A 487 -6.27 4.94 -24.99
CA ARG A 487 -6.10 6.05 -24.03
C ARG A 487 -5.16 5.68 -22.89
N PHE A 488 -5.27 4.47 -22.32
CA PHE A 488 -4.37 4.00 -21.27
C PHE A 488 -2.92 3.95 -21.78
N GLY A 489 -2.72 3.47 -23.01
CA GLY A 489 -1.40 3.48 -23.66
C GLY A 489 -0.82 4.88 -23.83
N GLU A 490 -1.63 5.84 -24.30
CA GLU A 490 -1.21 7.25 -24.44
C GLU A 490 -0.81 7.86 -23.10
N GLN A 491 -1.62 7.65 -22.04
CA GLN A 491 -1.35 8.12 -20.70
C GLN A 491 -0.07 7.51 -20.11
N LEU A 492 0.14 6.21 -20.31
CA LEU A 492 1.37 5.55 -19.89
C LEU A 492 2.58 6.16 -20.60
N MET A 493 2.50 6.36 -21.92
CA MET A 493 3.58 6.94 -22.70
C MET A 493 3.87 8.39 -22.31
N GLU A 494 2.85 9.18 -21.97
CA GLU A 494 3.00 10.54 -21.44
C GLU A 494 3.76 10.54 -20.11
N ARG A 495 3.38 9.68 -19.15
CA ARG A 495 4.08 9.55 -17.87
C ARG A 495 5.54 9.13 -18.06
N VAL A 496 5.77 8.19 -18.97
CA VAL A 496 7.12 7.73 -19.31
C VAL A 496 7.95 8.87 -19.91
N LYS A 497 7.39 9.72 -20.77
CA LYS A 497 8.11 10.87 -21.34
C LYS A 497 8.44 11.95 -20.31
N ARG A 498 7.61 12.10 -19.27
CA ARG A 498 7.77 13.12 -18.21
C ARG A 498 8.71 12.74 -17.08
N ARG A 499 9.12 11.47 -16.98
CA ARG A 499 10.05 11.00 -15.94
C ARG A 499 11.41 11.72 -16.02
N ASN A 500 12.10 11.87 -14.90
CA ASN A 500 13.43 12.48 -14.92
C ASN A 500 14.44 11.55 -15.59
N VAL A 501 15.51 12.13 -16.14
CA VAL A 501 16.61 11.36 -16.72
C VAL A 501 17.30 10.58 -15.61
N GLY A 502 17.20 9.25 -15.65
CA GLY A 502 17.69 8.33 -14.61
C GLY A 502 16.57 7.52 -13.94
N ASP A 503 15.33 7.98 -14.01
CA ASP A 503 14.19 7.28 -13.42
C ASP A 503 13.84 6.00 -14.21
N SER A 504 13.48 4.95 -13.47
CA SER A 504 13.15 3.64 -14.02
C SER A 504 11.85 3.67 -14.81
N LYS A 505 11.92 3.35 -16.10
CA LYS A 505 10.71 3.12 -16.92
C LYS A 505 9.82 2.02 -16.31
N LEU A 506 10.43 0.98 -15.75
CA LEU A 506 9.71 -0.15 -15.17
C LEU A 506 8.91 0.26 -13.94
N GLU A 507 9.44 1.17 -13.13
CA GLU A 507 8.75 1.71 -11.96
C GLU A 507 7.53 2.53 -12.39
N VAL A 508 7.67 3.38 -13.41
CA VAL A 508 6.54 4.13 -13.99
C VAL A 508 5.42 3.19 -14.48
N VAL A 509 5.78 2.08 -15.14
CA VAL A 509 4.78 1.09 -15.59
C VAL A 509 4.12 0.39 -14.41
N ARG A 510 4.90 0.01 -13.39
CA ARG A 510 4.38 -0.61 -12.17
C ARG A 510 3.39 0.30 -11.45
N GLU A 511 3.73 1.56 -11.28
CA GLU A 511 2.85 2.56 -10.67
C GLU A 511 1.60 2.80 -11.50
N PHE A 512 1.73 2.82 -12.83
CA PHE A 512 0.58 2.96 -13.73
C PHE A 512 -0.39 1.78 -13.63
N ILE A 513 0.12 0.54 -13.65
CA ILE A 513 -0.69 -0.68 -13.43
C ILE A 513 -1.36 -0.63 -12.06
N ALA A 514 -0.64 -0.22 -11.01
CA ALA A 514 -1.22 -0.12 -9.67
C ALA A 514 -2.34 0.93 -9.57
N ALA A 515 -2.23 2.02 -10.33
CA ALA A 515 -3.21 3.10 -10.37
C ALA A 515 -4.45 2.77 -11.22
N ASN A 516 -4.27 2.08 -12.35
CA ASN A 516 -5.33 1.75 -13.30
C ASN A 516 -5.99 0.41 -12.97
N ARG A 517 -7.27 0.44 -12.58
CA ARG A 517 -8.01 -0.75 -12.12
C ARG A 517 -8.11 -1.84 -13.20
N ALA A 518 -8.48 -1.50 -14.43
CA ALA A 518 -8.59 -2.47 -15.52
C ALA A 518 -7.26 -3.19 -15.77
N LEU A 519 -6.15 -2.47 -15.85
CA LEU A 519 -4.83 -3.08 -16.03
C LEU A 519 -4.40 -3.93 -14.83
N ARG A 520 -4.71 -3.50 -13.61
CA ARG A 520 -4.47 -4.32 -12.42
C ARG A 520 -5.24 -5.64 -12.46
N GLU A 521 -6.55 -5.59 -12.73
CA GLU A 521 -7.39 -6.78 -12.84
C GLU A 521 -6.87 -7.75 -13.92
N ILE A 522 -6.52 -7.22 -15.10
CA ILE A 522 -5.97 -8.02 -16.20
C ILE A 522 -4.62 -8.65 -15.82
N THR A 523 -3.73 -7.91 -15.16
CA THR A 523 -2.41 -8.43 -14.76
C THR A 523 -2.48 -9.40 -13.58
N GLU A 524 -3.45 -9.26 -12.69
CA GLU A 524 -3.75 -10.22 -11.62
C GLU A 524 -4.34 -11.52 -12.19
N GLN A 525 -5.24 -11.43 -13.17
CA GLN A 525 -5.79 -12.59 -13.88
C GLN A 525 -4.75 -13.29 -14.77
N HIS A 526 -3.86 -12.51 -15.38
CA HIS A 526 -2.90 -12.96 -16.38
C HIS A 526 -1.49 -12.44 -16.07
N GLY A 527 -0.76 -13.13 -15.20
CA GLY A 527 0.57 -12.69 -14.76
C GLY A 527 1.61 -12.45 -15.86
N PHE A 528 1.43 -13.04 -17.05
CA PHE A 528 2.31 -12.78 -18.21
C PHE A 528 2.15 -11.36 -18.78
N MET A 529 1.01 -10.70 -18.58
CA MET A 529 0.73 -9.36 -19.09
C MET A 529 1.65 -8.30 -18.47
N THR A 530 2.01 -8.44 -17.19
CA THR A 530 2.99 -7.56 -16.55
C THR A 530 4.34 -7.66 -17.25
N THR A 531 4.81 -8.88 -17.52
CA THR A 531 6.07 -9.12 -18.23
C THR A 531 6.04 -8.57 -19.64
N LEU A 532 4.92 -8.72 -20.35
CA LEU A 532 4.72 -8.18 -21.70
C LEU A 532 4.81 -6.64 -21.71
N LEU A 533 4.11 -5.97 -20.80
CA LEU A 533 4.15 -4.52 -20.66
C LEU A 533 5.56 -4.01 -20.33
N TYR A 534 6.28 -4.71 -19.45
CA TYR A 534 7.66 -4.38 -19.13
C TYR A 534 8.60 -4.55 -20.33
N ALA A 535 8.43 -5.63 -21.10
CA ALA A 535 9.23 -5.89 -22.28
C ALA A 535 8.99 -4.85 -23.40
N LEU A 536 7.72 -4.46 -23.61
CA LEU A 536 7.35 -3.39 -24.55
C LEU A 536 8.04 -2.07 -24.18
N MET A 537 8.00 -1.69 -22.90
CA MET A 537 8.52 -0.38 -22.46
C MET A 537 10.04 -0.30 -22.40
N SER A 538 10.69 -1.44 -22.18
CA SER A 538 12.15 -1.57 -22.22
C SER A 538 12.68 -1.75 -23.66
N GLY A 539 11.80 -1.82 -24.67
CA GLY A 539 12.20 -1.95 -26.08
C GLY A 539 12.71 -3.34 -26.45
N HIS A 540 12.43 -4.36 -25.63
CA HIS A 540 12.82 -5.75 -25.91
C HIS A 540 11.87 -6.47 -26.88
N ILE A 541 10.75 -5.81 -27.24
CA ILE A 541 9.82 -6.27 -28.28
C ILE A 541 9.91 -5.30 -29.45
N ASN A 542 10.58 -5.73 -30.52
CA ASN A 542 10.48 -5.08 -31.82
C ASN A 542 9.12 -5.44 -32.42
N LEU A 543 8.15 -4.52 -32.35
CA LEU A 543 6.93 -4.63 -33.14
C LEU A 543 7.32 -4.63 -34.62
N LEU A 544 7.18 -5.79 -35.29
CA LEU A 544 7.18 -5.87 -36.74
C LEU A 544 6.19 -4.82 -37.25
N LYS A 545 6.69 -3.81 -37.97
CA LYS A 545 5.86 -2.88 -38.72
C LYS A 545 5.00 -3.70 -39.68
N CYS A 546 3.75 -3.96 -39.32
CA CYS A 546 2.74 -4.39 -40.28
C CYS A 546 2.55 -3.21 -41.25
N LYS A 547 3.26 -3.25 -42.38
CA LYS A 547 2.90 -2.44 -43.55
C LYS A 547 1.49 -2.86 -43.93
N LYS A 548 0.56 -1.90 -43.91
CA LYS A 548 -0.75 -2.04 -44.56
C LYS A 548 -0.50 -2.46 -46.01
N SER A 549 -1.10 -3.58 -46.42
CA SER A 549 -1.30 -3.96 -47.82
C SER A 549 -2.38 -3.10 -48.45
#